data_AF-A0A1V1P1I7-F1
#
_entry.id   AF-A0A1V1P1I7-F1
#
_cell.length_a   1.000
_cell.length_b   1.000
_cell.length_c   1.000
_cell.angle_alpha   90.00
_cell.angle_beta   90.00
_cell.angle_gamma   90.00
#
_symmetry.space_group_name_H-M   'P 1'
#
loop_
_entity.id
_entity.type
_entity.pdbx_description
1 polymer ?
#
loop_
_entity_poly.entity_id
_entity_poly.type
_entity_poly.pdbx_seq_one_letter_code
_entity_poly.pdbx_strand_id
1 'polypeptide(L)'
;MKIAIQNQIIDSINRVLPEVVERDVAIPNIPNKTHSIIGMRRTGKTYFMFQKIQDYLKQGVDRSRLVYLNFEDERLIDMTVNDLHWIIDEYYALYPENRSQPVFFFWMKFK
;
A
#
# COMPACT_ATOMS: atom_id res chain seq x y z
N MET A 1 -10.59 15.72 1.16
CA MET A 1 -9.91 14.56 1.79
C MET A 1 -10.40 13.22 1.25
N LYS A 2 -11.65 12.79 1.50
CA LYS A 2 -12.18 11.48 1.05
C LYS A 2 -11.96 11.17 -0.44
N ILE A 3 -12.29 12.11 -1.33
CA ILE A 3 -12.10 11.97 -2.78
C ILE A 3 -10.62 11.73 -3.13
N ALA A 4 -9.69 12.41 -2.45
CA ALA A 4 -8.26 12.22 -2.67
C ALA A 4 -7.81 10.81 -2.28
N ILE A 5 -8.34 10.29 -1.16
CA ILE A 5 -8.09 8.93 -0.70
C ILE A 5 -8.66 7.92 -1.71
N GLN A 6 -9.91 8.09 -2.16
CA GLN A 6 -10.52 7.21 -3.17
C GLN A 6 -9.68 7.19 -4.46
N ASN A 7 -9.25 8.36 -4.94
CA ASN A 7 -8.39 8.45 -6.12
C ASN A 7 -7.05 7.73 -5.90
N GLN A 8 -6.41 7.88 -4.74
CA GLN A 8 -5.19 7.13 -4.40
C GLN A 8 -5.41 5.61 -4.42
N ILE A 9 -6.53 5.13 -3.90
CA ILE A 9 -6.87 3.70 -3.88
C ILE A 9 -7.08 3.18 -5.31
N ILE A 10 -7.84 3.90 -6.13
CA ILE A 10 -8.07 3.55 -7.54
C ILE A 10 -6.76 3.57 -8.33
N ASP A 11 -5.95 4.63 -8.17
CA ASP A 11 -4.63 4.77 -8.79
C ASP A 11 -3.72 3.59 -8.40
N SER A 12 -3.75 3.19 -7.13
CA SER A 12 -2.95 2.07 -6.61
C SER A 12 -3.31 0.75 -7.27
N ILE A 13 -4.61 0.44 -7.38
CA ILE A 13 -5.10 -0.83 -7.90
C ILE A 13 -4.83 -0.91 -9.40
N ASN A 14 -5.07 0.19 -10.13
CA ASN A 14 -4.84 0.28 -11.57
C ASN A 14 -3.37 0.52 -11.95
N ARG A 15 -2.49 0.80 -10.98
CA ARG A 15 -1.07 1.06 -11.25
C ARG A 15 -0.41 -0.14 -11.95
N VAL A 16 0.24 0.15 -13.06
CA VAL A 16 1.26 -0.73 -13.65
C VAL A 16 2.48 -0.72 -12.73
N LEU A 17 2.83 -1.89 -12.19
CA LEU A 17 3.98 -2.02 -11.31
C LEU A 17 5.27 -1.95 -12.14
N PRO A 18 6.29 -1.19 -11.69
CA PRO A 18 7.56 -1.11 -12.40
C PRO A 18 8.28 -2.47 -12.36
N GLU A 19 9.21 -2.67 -13.28
CA GLU A 19 10.20 -3.74 -13.13
C GLU A 19 11.04 -3.49 -11.87
N VAL A 20 11.27 -4.54 -11.11
CA VAL A 20 12.04 -4.49 -9.87
C VAL A 20 13.20 -5.48 -9.96
N VAL A 21 14.35 -5.07 -9.43
CA VAL A 21 15.45 -6.00 -9.14
C VAL A 21 15.14 -6.66 -7.80
N GLU A 22 15.13 -7.99 -7.79
CA GLU A 22 14.83 -8.76 -6.60
C GLU A 22 15.85 -8.48 -5.48
N ARG A 23 15.35 -8.08 -4.32
CA ARG A 23 16.12 -8.02 -3.09
C ARG A 23 16.02 -9.32 -2.33
N ASP A 24 17.17 -9.83 -1.94
CA ASP A 24 17.32 -10.92 -0.99
C ASP A 24 17.10 -10.43 0.45
N VAL A 25 15.85 -10.07 0.75
CA VAL A 25 15.40 -9.67 2.08
C VAL A 25 14.08 -10.37 2.39
N ALA A 26 14.10 -11.23 3.38
CA ALA A 26 12.90 -11.88 3.91
C ALA A 26 12.20 -10.97 4.93
N ILE A 27 10.89 -10.82 4.79
CA ILE A 27 10.04 -10.24 5.83
C ILE A 27 9.43 -11.41 6.62
N PRO A 28 9.70 -11.55 7.93
CA PRO A 28 9.13 -12.62 8.71
C PRO A 28 7.60 -12.49 8.79
N ASN A 29 6.87 -13.59 8.73
CA ASN A 29 5.41 -13.55 8.89
C ASN A 29 5.07 -13.51 10.39
N ILE A 30 4.99 -12.32 10.96
CA ILE A 30 4.60 -12.13 12.36
C ILE A 30 3.11 -11.74 12.42
N PRO A 31 2.22 -12.59 12.95
CA PRO A 31 0.80 -12.29 13.02
C PRO A 31 0.54 -11.07 13.90
N ASN A 32 -0.48 -10.28 13.56
CA ASN A 32 -0.91 -9.08 14.30
C ASN A 32 0.19 -8.01 14.45
N LYS A 33 1.17 -7.98 13.55
CA LYS A 33 2.22 -6.96 13.50
C LYS A 33 2.30 -6.31 12.13
N THR A 34 2.70 -5.05 12.11
CA THR A 34 3.06 -4.33 10.90
C THR A 34 4.57 -4.36 10.72
N HIS A 35 5.02 -4.45 9.47
CA HIS A 35 6.43 -4.38 9.11
C HIS A 35 6.81 -2.98 8.67
N SER A 36 7.91 -2.45 9.21
CA SER A 36 8.46 -1.16 8.81
C SER A 36 9.77 -1.35 8.07
N ILE A 37 9.82 -0.89 6.81
CA ILE A 37 11.04 -0.91 5.99
C ILE A 37 11.77 0.42 6.19
N ILE A 38 12.90 0.41 6.90
CA ILE A 38 13.70 1.60 7.21
C ILE A 38 15.02 1.63 6.42
N GLY A 39 15.62 2.82 6.29
CA GLY A 39 16.93 2.98 5.64
C GLY A 39 17.11 4.35 4.98
N MET A 40 18.31 4.61 4.45
CA MET A 40 18.69 5.89 3.86
C MET A 40 17.85 6.27 2.61
N ARG A 41 17.84 7.56 2.25
CA ARG A 41 17.17 8.05 1.03
C ARG A 41 17.78 7.34 -0.20
N ARG A 42 16.94 7.10 -1.23
CA ARG A 42 17.35 6.48 -2.51
C ARG A 42 17.89 5.04 -2.44
N THR A 43 17.72 4.33 -1.32
CA THR A 43 18.10 2.91 -1.24
C THR A 43 17.08 1.95 -1.87
N GLY A 44 15.97 2.43 -2.45
CA GLY A 44 15.00 1.58 -3.15
C GLY A 44 13.97 0.88 -2.26
N LYS A 45 13.69 1.41 -1.06
CA LYS A 45 12.64 0.89 -0.16
C LYS A 45 11.26 0.80 -0.83
N THR A 46 10.88 1.83 -1.61
CA THR A 46 9.62 1.82 -2.37
C THR A 46 9.59 0.72 -3.42
N TYR A 47 10.73 0.45 -4.08
CA TYR A 47 10.85 -0.66 -5.03
C TYR A 47 10.74 -2.01 -4.33
N PHE A 48 11.24 -2.14 -3.09
CA PHE A 48 11.03 -3.34 -2.29
C PHE A 48 9.55 -3.56 -1.91
N MET A 49 8.79 -2.49 -1.66
CA MET A 49 7.33 -2.59 -1.49
C MET A 49 6.66 -3.09 -2.77
N PHE A 50 7.06 -2.58 -3.95
CA PHE A 50 6.54 -3.07 -5.23
C PHE A 50 6.90 -4.53 -5.49
N GLN A 51 8.11 -4.97 -5.15
CA GLN A 51 8.48 -6.37 -5.19
C GLN A 51 7.53 -7.21 -4.33
N LYS A 52 7.22 -6.80 -3.09
CA LYS A 52 6.28 -7.53 -2.23
C LYS A 52 4.86 -7.57 -2.80
N ILE A 53 4.39 -6.48 -3.43
CA ILE A 53 3.11 -6.48 -4.13
C ILE A 53 3.13 -7.50 -5.29
N GLN A 54 4.21 -7.54 -6.08
CA GLN A 54 4.36 -8.55 -7.15
C GLN A 54 4.41 -9.97 -6.60
N ASP A 55 5.06 -10.20 -5.46
CA ASP A 55 5.12 -11.51 -4.81
C ASP A 55 3.71 -11.99 -4.42
N TYR A 56 2.86 -11.11 -3.87
CA TYR A 56 1.47 -11.46 -3.54
C TYR A 56 0.60 -11.69 -4.79
N LEU A 57 0.80 -10.91 -5.86
CA LEU A 57 0.10 -11.13 -7.14
C LEU A 57 0.46 -12.50 -7.72
N LYS A 58 1.74 -12.89 -7.69
CA LYS A 58 2.21 -14.22 -8.14
C LYS A 58 1.60 -15.36 -7.32
N GLN A 59 1.26 -15.11 -6.06
CA GLN A 59 0.56 -16.06 -5.17
C GLN A 59 -0.96 -16.11 -5.41
N GLY A 60 -1.49 -15.32 -6.35
CA GLY A 60 -2.92 -15.29 -6.67
C GLY A 60 -3.76 -14.40 -5.75
N VAL A 61 -3.14 -13.48 -5.00
CA VAL A 61 -3.90 -12.46 -4.28
C VAL A 61 -4.52 -11.49 -5.29
N ASP A 62 -5.81 -11.21 -5.11
CA ASP A 62 -6.53 -10.30 -5.99
C ASP A 62 -5.95 -8.88 -5.94
N ARG A 63 -5.84 -8.22 -7.10
CA ARG A 63 -5.23 -6.89 -7.22
C ARG A 63 -5.93 -5.83 -6.36
N SER A 64 -7.25 -5.93 -6.19
CA SER A 64 -8.03 -5.01 -5.36
C SER A 64 -7.66 -5.09 -3.88
N ARG A 65 -7.06 -6.20 -3.43
CA ARG A 65 -6.65 -6.42 -2.03
C ARG A 65 -5.22 -5.97 -1.74
N LEU A 66 -4.51 -5.40 -2.71
CA LEU A 66 -3.11 -4.95 -2.60
C LEU A 66 -3.03 -3.43 -2.76
N VAL A 67 -3.30 -2.71 -1.68
CA VAL A 67 -3.47 -1.25 -1.68
C VAL A 67 -2.16 -0.57 -1.28
N TYR A 68 -1.57 0.17 -2.22
CA TYR A 68 -0.43 1.05 -2.01
C TYR A 68 -0.90 2.48 -1.80
N LEU A 69 -0.39 3.14 -0.76
CA LEU A 69 -0.68 4.54 -0.47
C LEU A 69 0.61 5.32 -0.35
N ASN A 70 0.67 6.45 -1.07
CA ASN A 70 1.77 7.39 -0.95
C ASN A 70 1.30 8.62 -0.15
N PHE A 71 1.73 8.71 1.11
CA PHE A 71 1.40 9.86 1.97
C PHE A 71 2.09 11.17 1.54
N GLU A 72 3.00 11.11 0.57
CA GLU A 72 3.69 12.27 0.01
C GLU A 72 3.02 12.77 -1.29
N ASP A 73 1.89 12.17 -1.68
CA ASP A 73 1.09 12.66 -2.79
C ASP A 73 0.48 14.03 -2.42
N GLU A 74 0.59 14.99 -3.33
CA GLU A 74 0.13 16.38 -3.13
C GLU A 74 -1.35 16.47 -2.71
N ARG A 75 -2.17 15.50 -3.14
CA ARG A 75 -3.60 15.45 -2.81
C ARG A 75 -3.86 15.13 -1.34
N LEU A 76 -2.86 14.60 -0.63
CA LEU A 76 -2.93 14.22 0.79
C LEU A 76 -2.15 15.19 1.70
N ILE A 77 -1.67 16.32 1.20
CA ILE A 77 -0.79 17.23 1.95
C ILE A 77 -1.40 17.76 3.25
N ASP A 78 -2.72 17.98 3.26
CA ASP A 78 -3.48 18.45 4.43
C ASP A 78 -4.03 17.30 5.29
N MET A 79 -3.62 16.05 5.04
CA MET A 79 -4.10 14.90 5.79
C MET A 79 -3.57 14.93 7.22
N THR A 80 -4.49 14.86 8.18
CA THR A 80 -4.14 14.76 9.60
C THR A 80 -4.27 13.32 10.11
N VAL A 81 -3.79 13.07 11.32
CA VAL A 81 -3.97 11.77 12.00
C VAL A 81 -5.45 11.42 12.15
N ASN A 82 -6.30 12.42 12.38
CA ASN A 82 -7.75 12.23 12.51
C ASN A 82 -8.39 11.77 11.20
N ASP A 83 -7.75 11.99 10.04
CA ASP A 83 -8.27 11.59 8.74
C ASP A 83 -7.89 10.17 8.33
N LEU A 84 -6.97 9.51 9.04
CA LEU A 84 -6.45 8.19 8.66
C LEU A 84 -7.53 7.10 8.63
N HIS A 85 -8.58 7.23 9.45
CA HIS A 85 -9.71 6.28 9.44
C HIS A 85 -10.42 6.22 8.07
N TRP A 86 -10.47 7.36 7.35
CA TRP A 86 -11.09 7.43 6.03
C TRP A 86 -10.42 6.50 5.01
N ILE A 87 -9.14 6.15 5.19
CA ILE A 87 -8.45 5.22 4.28
C ILE A 87 -9.17 3.87 4.23
N ILE A 88 -9.55 3.36 5.40
CA ILE A 88 -10.21 2.05 5.51
C ILE A 88 -11.67 2.16 5.08
N ASP A 89 -12.36 3.21 5.51
CA ASP A 89 -13.77 3.41 5.18
C ASP A 89 -13.99 3.58 3.67
N GLU A 90 -13.20 4.42 3.03
CA GLU A 90 -13.31 4.68 1.60
C GLU A 90 -12.81 3.48 0.77
N TYR A 91 -11.84 2.70 1.26
CA TYR A 91 -11.47 1.42 0.63
C TYR A 91 -12.64 0.44 0.60
N TYR A 92 -13.31 0.21 1.74
CA TYR A 92 -14.44 -0.71 1.80
C TYR A 92 -15.73 -0.16 1.19
N ALA A 93 -15.81 1.16 0.96
CA ALA A 93 -16.87 1.74 0.13
C ALA A 93 -16.69 1.38 -1.34
N LEU A 94 -15.45 1.32 -1.83
CA LEU A 94 -15.12 0.96 -3.21
C LEU A 94 -15.10 -0.56 -3.45
N TYR A 95 -14.59 -1.34 -2.49
CA TYR A 95 -14.40 -2.81 -2.60
C TYR A 95 -15.06 -3.55 -1.41
N PRO A 96 -16.39 -3.48 -1.25
CA PRO A 96 -17.09 -4.09 -0.12
C PRO A 96 -16.96 -5.62 -0.06
N GLU A 97 -16.76 -6.29 -1.19
CA GLU A 97 -16.58 -7.74 -1.32
C GLU A 97 -15.33 -8.26 -0.58
N ASN A 98 -14.33 -7.41 -0.36
CA ASN A 98 -13.08 -7.79 0.27
C ASN A 98 -13.14 -7.87 1.80
N ARG A 99 -14.29 -7.56 2.43
CA ARG A 99 -14.44 -7.58 3.91
C ARG A 99 -14.20 -8.94 4.56
N SER A 100 -14.38 -10.02 3.82
CA SER A 100 -14.20 -11.40 4.32
C SER A 100 -12.81 -11.97 4.06
N GLN A 101 -11.93 -11.21 3.40
CA GLN A 101 -10.62 -11.66 2.95
C GLN A 101 -9.50 -10.80 3.53
N PRO A 102 -8.27 -11.35 3.66
CA PRO A 102 -7.11 -10.55 4.00
C PRO A 102 -6.84 -9.49 2.94
N VAL A 103 -6.66 -8.24 3.40
CA VAL A 103 -6.29 -7.07 2.61
C VAL A 103 -4.91 -6.59 3.08
N PHE A 104 -4.03 -6.27 2.14
CA PHE A 104 -2.66 -5.85 2.42
C PHE A 104 -2.49 -4.37 2.05
N PHE A 105 -2.14 -3.56 3.04
CA PHE A 105 -1.84 -2.14 2.85
C PHE A 105 -0.33 -1.90 2.86
N PHE A 106 0.14 -1.16 1.87
CA PHE A 106 1.54 -0.75 1.70
C PHE A 106 1.62 0.77 1.83
N TRP A 107 2.21 1.23 2.92
CA TRP A 107 2.27 2.66 3.25
C TRP A 107 3.66 3.22 2.97
N MET A 108 3.72 4.18 2.05
CA MET A 108 4.94 4.92 1.75
C MET A 108 4.86 6.33 2.33
N LYS A 109 5.85 6.65 3.16
CA LYS A 109 6.06 7.98 3.74
C LYS A 109 7.56 8.26 3.79
N PHE A 110 7.99 9.50 3.53
CA PHE A 110 9.36 9.88 3.80
C PHE A 110 9.52 10.22 5.29
N LYS A 111 10.64 9.81 5.87
CA LYS A 111 11.13 10.32 7.14
C LYS A 111 12.25 11.32 6.86
#